data_AF-A0A967BL04-F1
#
_entry.id   AF-A0A967BL04-F1
#
_cell.length_a   1.000
_cell.length_b   1.000
_cell.length_c   1.000
_cell.angle_alpha   90.00
_cell.angle_beta   90.00
_cell.angle_gamma   90.00
#
_symmetry.space_group_name_H-M   'P 1'
#
loop_
_entity.id
_entity.type
_entity.pdbx_description
1 polymer ?
#
loop_
_entity_poly.entity_id
_entity_poly.type
_entity_poly.pdbx_seq_one_letter_code
_entity_poly.pdbx_strand_id
1 'polypeptide(L)' 'AGIGRRPLVGFGEVGIDVYVDKVNSNVNKVVEELINDKLDKISLDEACGGGGNCH' A
#
# COMPACT_ATOMS: atom_id res chain seq x y z
N ALA A 1 -5.55 8.83 -2.35
CA ALA A 1 -4.14 8.85 -1.91
C ALA A 1 -3.83 7.60 -1.09
N GLY A 2 -2.65 6.98 -1.26
CA GLY A 2 -2.25 5.76 -0.56
C GLY A 2 -1.29 6.05 0.60
N ILE A 3 -0.07 5.53 0.50
CA ILE A 3 1.02 5.70 1.47
C ILE A 3 2.01 6.80 1.05
N GLY A 4 2.66 7.46 2.01
CA GLY A 4 3.77 8.36 1.73
C GLY A 4 5.08 7.62 1.44
N ARG A 5 5.99 8.24 0.68
CA ARG A 5 7.31 7.61 0.36
C ARG A 5 8.13 7.22 1.59
N ARG A 6 8.17 8.07 2.63
CA ARG A 6 8.98 7.84 3.83
C ARG A 6 8.59 6.55 4.58
N PRO A 7 7.30 6.33 4.90
CA PRO A 7 6.86 5.05 5.46
C PRO A 7 7.16 3.85 4.53
N LEU A 8 6.89 3.97 3.22
CA LEU A 8 7.10 2.85 2.29
C LEU A 8 8.55 2.38 2.24
N VAL A 9 9.51 3.31 2.21
CA VAL A 9 10.94 2.99 2.27
C VAL A 9 11.28 2.28 3.58
N GLY A 10 10.84 2.82 4.73
CA GLY A 10 11.14 2.24 6.04
C GLY A 10 10.58 0.82 6.23
N PHE A 11 9.42 0.51 5.67
CA PHE A 11 8.89 -0.86 5.65
C PHE A 11 9.76 -1.80 4.82
N GLY A 12 10.17 -1.36 3.63
CA GLY A 12 11.05 -2.13 2.76
C GLY A 12 12.41 -2.43 3.40
N GLU A 13 12.98 -1.48 4.15
CA GLU A 13 14.27 -1.65 4.87
C GLU A 13 14.27 -2.79 5.89
N VAL A 14 13.09 -3.17 6.42
CA VAL A 14 12.93 -4.25 7.39
C VAL A 14 12.22 -5.48 6.81
N GLY A 15 12.04 -5.54 5.48
CA GLY A 15 11.44 -6.69 4.79
C GLY A 15 9.91 -6.76 4.90
N ILE A 16 9.24 -5.62 5.11
CA ILE A 16 7.78 -5.53 5.12
C ILE A 16 7.29 -5.08 3.74
N ASP A 17 6.49 -5.93 3.12
CA ASP A 17 5.80 -5.61 1.87
C ASP A 17 4.47 -4.92 2.15
N VAL A 18 4.17 -3.89 1.36
CA VAL A 18 2.96 -3.09 1.49
C VAL A 18 2.09 -3.32 0.26
N TYR A 19 0.83 -3.68 0.48
CA TYR A 19 -0.17 -3.96 -0.55
C TYR A 19 -1.33 -2.97 -0.46
N VAL A 20 -2.04 -2.78 -1.58
CA VAL A 20 -3.22 -1.93 -1.65
C VAL A 20 -4.40 -2.67 -2.26
N ASP A 21 -5.55 -2.57 -1.60
CA ASP A 21 -6.85 -2.90 -2.19
C ASP A 21 -7.60 -1.59 -2.44
N LYS A 22 -8.09 -1.40 -3.68
CA LYS A 22 -8.82 -0.20 -4.12
C LYS A 22 -10.33 -0.44 -4.24
N VAL A 23 -10.79 -1.68 -4.00
CA VAL A 23 -12.14 -2.15 -4.31
C VAL A 23 -12.89 -2.50 -3.03
N ASN A 24 -12.26 -3.22 -2.11
CA ASN A 24 -12.94 -3.76 -0.94
C ASN A 24 -12.78 -2.83 0.27
N SER A 25 -13.90 -2.50 0.92
CA SER A 25 -13.93 -1.74 2.17
C SER A 25 -14.01 -2.64 3.42
N ASN A 26 -14.20 -3.94 3.24
CA ASN A 26 -14.29 -4.93 4.33
C ASN A 26 -12.93 -5.59 4.56
N VAL A 27 -12.41 -5.51 5.80
CA VAL A 27 -11.09 -6.04 6.15
C VAL A 27 -10.97 -7.54 5.93
N ASN A 28 -11.98 -8.35 6.28
CA ASN A 28 -11.92 -9.80 6.06
C ASN A 28 -11.72 -10.13 4.58
N LYS A 29 -12.43 -9.41 3.70
CA LYS A 29 -12.31 -9.61 2.26
C LYS A 29 -10.94 -9.16 1.73
N VAL A 30 -10.40 -8.04 2.21
CA VAL A 30 -9.04 -7.59 1.85
C VAL A 30 -8.00 -8.65 2.26
N VAL A 31 -8.14 -9.23 3.44
CA VAL A 31 -7.24 -10.28 3.94
C VAL A 31 -7.35 -11.54 3.09
N GLU A 32 -8.57 -11.96 2.71
CA GLU A 32 -8.77 -13.08 1.79
C GLU A 32 -8.11 -12.84 0.42
N GLU A 33 -8.26 -11.65 -0.14
CA GLU A 33 -7.64 -11.31 -1.44
C GLU A 33 -6.11 -11.23 -1.34
N LEU A 34 -5.56 -10.77 -0.21
CA LEU A 34 -4.11 -10.79 0.05
C LEU A 34 -3.57 -12.22 0.08
N ILE A 35 -4.23 -13.13 0.80
CA ILE A 35 -3.82 -14.54 0.92
C ILE A 35 -3.87 -15.26 -0.44
N ASN A 36 -4.78 -14.83 -1.33
CA ASN A 36 -4.90 -15.38 -2.69
C ASN A 36 -3.99 -14.68 -3.72
N ASP A 37 -3.03 -13.86 -3.30
CA ASP A 37 -2.11 -13.10 -4.18
C ASP A 37 -2.82 -12.19 -5.20
N LYS A 38 -3.97 -11.63 -4.82
CA LYS A 38 -4.78 -10.77 -5.70
C LYS A 38 -4.60 -9.27 -5.48
N LEU A 39 -3.84 -8.89 -4.45
CA LEU A 39 -3.58 -7.48 -4.16
C LEU A 39 -2.31 -7.00 -4.83
N ASP A 40 -2.34 -5.77 -5.33
CA ASP A 40 -1.17 -5.12 -5.90
C ASP A 40 -0.22 -4.66 -4.79
N LYS A 41 1.06 -5.01 -4.93
CA LYS A 41 2.13 -4.45 -4.10
C LYS A 41 2.34 -2.99 -4.48
N ILE A 42 2.37 -2.10 -3.49
CA ILE A 42 2.61 -0.68 -3.72
C ILE A 42 4.06 -0.46 -4.14
N SER A 43 4.25 0.26 -5.24
CA SER A 43 5.55 0.73 -5.71
C SER A 43 5.89 2.14 -5.21
N LEU A 44 7.18 2.51 -5.27
CA LEU A 44 7.64 3.86 -4.90
C LEU A 44 7.03 4.96 -5.77
N ASP A 45 6.70 4.65 -7.01
CA ASP A 45 6.08 5.57 -7.97
C ASP A 45 4.62 5.88 -7.61
N GLU A 46 3.94 4.98 -6.91
CA GLU A 46 2.57 5.15 -6.42
C GLU A 46 2.49 5.88 -5.06
N ALA A 47 3.62 6.04 -4.38
CA ALA A 47 3.66 6.67 -3.07
C ALA A 47 3.62 8.20 -3.17
N CYS A 48 2.80 8.86 -2.35
CA CYS A 48 2.71 10.31 -2.37
C CYS A 48 4.05 10.93 -1.89
N GLY A 49 4.55 11.91 -2.65
CA GLY A 49 5.86 12.51 -2.50
C GLY A 49 6.08 13.32 -1.21
N GLY A 50 5.03 13.50 -0.39
CA GLY A 50 5.08 14.26 0.86
C GLY A 50 5.26 15.75 0.60
N GLY A 51 4.19 16.42 0.17
CA GLY A 51 4.22 17.84 -0.19
C GLY A 51 2.84 18.51 -0.19
N GLY A 52 1.99 18.25 0.81
CA GLY A 52 0.79 19.07 1.07
C GLY A 52 -0.35 19.04 0.03
N ASN A 53 -0.24 18.27 -1.05
CA ASN A 53 -1.25 18.23 -2.12
C ASN A 53 -1.47 16.81 -2.65
N CYS A 54 -1.88 15.88 -1.77
CA CYS A 54 -2.50 14.64 -2.22
C CYS A 54 -4.04 14.83 -2.10
N HIS A 55 -4.70 15.34 -3.15
CA HIS A 55 -6.17 15.30 -3.28
C HIS A 55 -6.54 13.99 -3.98
#